data_AF-F0F186-F1
#
_entry.id   AF-F0F186-F1
#
_cell.length_a   1.000
_cell.length_b   1.000
_cell.length_c   1.000
_cell.angle_alpha   90.00
_cell.angle_beta   90.00
_cell.angle_gamma   90.00
#
_symmetry.space_group_name_H-M   'P 1'
#
loop_
_entity.id
_entity.type
_entity.pdbx_description
1 polymer ?
#
loop_
_entity_poly.entity_id
_entity_poly.type
_entity_poly.pdbx_seq_one_letter_code
_entity_poly.pdbx_strand_id
1 'polypeptide(L)'
;MKTIQPERFSDDDSYEYYADKLARTGCLTPAEHYVFAHFVPFDWDESAVAEHYLRHVCRAARSGYVHALYQLSFVFEYGDYGVAKDAALARRLMGICARKQHPNAIFHAAWQAQDEAERRRLILLAARKRSQAAYLYLADCHAKGRDGFRQNRRLATFYKKRAWADGTWTV
;
A
#
# COMPACT_ATOMS: atom_id res chain seq x y z
N MET A 1 -15.99 31.55 -23.06
CA MET A 1 -15.01 30.94 -22.13
C MET A 1 -15.76 30.37 -20.95
N LYS A 2 -15.84 29.04 -20.82
CA LYS A 2 -16.33 28.41 -19.59
C LYS A 2 -15.20 28.47 -18.58
N THR A 3 -15.38 29.28 -17.55
CA THR A 3 -14.48 29.34 -16.40
C THR A 3 -14.52 27.97 -15.72
N ILE A 4 -13.42 27.22 -15.82
CA ILE A 4 -13.23 25.99 -15.05
C ILE A 4 -13.05 26.46 -13.62
N GLN A 5 -14.05 26.22 -12.77
CA GLN A 5 -13.90 26.35 -11.33
C GLN A 5 -12.83 25.33 -10.90
N PRO A 6 -11.79 25.72 -10.15
CA PRO A 6 -10.87 24.75 -9.58
C PRO A 6 -11.70 23.79 -8.72
N GLU A 7 -11.56 22.50 -8.99
CA GLU A 7 -12.17 21.44 -8.18
C GLU A 7 -11.79 21.72 -6.73
N ARG A 8 -12.78 22.01 -5.88
CA ARG A 8 -12.60 22.00 -4.44
C ARG A 8 -12.12 20.60 -4.08
N PHE A 9 -10.82 20.43 -3.88
CA PHE A 9 -10.32 19.37 -3.03
C PHE A 9 -11.11 19.49 -1.72
N SER A 10 -11.74 18.41 -1.27
CA SER A 10 -12.42 18.42 0.03
C SER A 10 -11.37 18.83 1.07
N ASP A 11 -11.68 19.86 1.88
CA ASP A 11 -10.82 20.37 2.95
C ASP A 11 -10.61 19.32 4.08
N ASP A 12 -11.10 18.08 3.91
CA ASP A 12 -11.08 17.02 4.92
C ASP A 12 -9.79 16.19 4.90
N ASP A 13 -8.90 16.39 3.92
CA ASP A 13 -7.64 15.65 3.77
C ASP A 13 -6.45 16.58 3.47
N SER A 14 -6.01 17.32 4.50
CA SER A 14 -4.84 18.23 4.46
C SER A 14 -3.99 18.10 5.72
N TYR A 15 -2.75 18.63 5.69
CA TYR A 15 -1.89 18.67 6.88
C TYR A 15 -2.58 19.43 8.02
N GLU A 16 -3.15 20.59 7.71
CA GLU A 16 -3.82 21.49 8.67
C GLU A 16 -5.00 20.80 9.35
N TYR A 17 -5.81 20.04 8.59
CA TYR A 17 -6.94 19.29 9.14
C TYR A 17 -6.50 18.31 10.23
N TYR A 18 -5.51 17.47 9.93
CA TYR A 18 -5.05 16.44 10.86
C TYR A 18 -4.28 17.04 12.04
N ALA A 19 -3.51 18.11 11.81
CA ALA A 19 -2.79 18.83 12.86
C ALA A 19 -3.76 19.48 13.86
N ASP A 20 -4.78 20.20 13.35
CA ASP A 20 -5.80 20.84 14.18
C ASP A 20 -6.64 19.81 14.94
N LYS A 21 -7.07 18.72 14.28
CA LYS A 21 -7.77 17.62 14.93
C LYS A 21 -6.95 17.03 16.06
N LEU A 22 -5.67 16.71 15.82
CA LEU A 22 -4.78 16.18 16.84
C LEU A 22 -4.58 17.17 18.00
N ALA A 23 -4.51 18.47 17.73
CA ALA A 23 -4.40 19.51 18.76
C ALA A 23 -5.67 19.62 19.62
N ARG A 24 -6.87 19.50 19.01
CA ARG A 24 -8.16 19.59 19.71
C ARG A 24 -8.51 18.35 20.51
N THR A 25 -8.24 17.15 19.97
CA THR A 25 -8.70 15.88 20.55
C THR A 25 -7.58 15.11 21.26
N GLY A 26 -6.32 15.40 20.97
CA GLY A 26 -5.17 14.63 21.42
C GLY A 26 -5.05 13.23 20.79
N CYS A 27 -5.96 12.86 19.87
CA CYS A 27 -6.04 11.52 19.32
C CYS A 27 -6.32 11.50 17.81
N LEU A 28 -5.67 10.58 17.11
CA LEU A 28 -5.99 10.17 15.75
C LEU A 28 -6.14 8.66 15.72
N THR A 29 -7.04 8.15 14.90
CA THR A 29 -7.16 6.71 14.67
C THR A 29 -5.90 6.18 13.95
N PRO A 30 -5.65 4.86 13.96
CA PRO A 30 -4.50 4.31 13.24
C PRO A 30 -4.53 4.59 11.73
N ALA A 31 -5.72 4.67 11.12
CA ALA A 31 -5.85 5.02 9.71
C ALA A 31 -5.55 6.50 9.45
N GLU A 32 -6.02 7.39 10.33
CA GLU A 32 -5.74 8.83 10.23
C GLU A 32 -4.26 9.14 10.44
N HIS A 33 -3.61 8.47 11.40
CA HIS A 33 -2.16 8.56 11.53
C HIS A 33 -1.45 8.13 10.24
N TYR A 34 -1.88 7.05 9.61
CA TYR A 34 -1.28 6.61 8.35
C TYR A 34 -1.49 7.62 7.21
N VAL A 35 -2.66 8.22 7.10
CA VAL A 35 -2.95 9.25 6.10
C VAL A 35 -2.13 10.52 6.38
N PHE A 36 -2.16 11.00 7.62
CA PHE A 36 -1.46 12.21 8.04
C PHE A 36 0.06 12.14 7.82
N ALA A 37 0.66 10.96 7.91
CA ALA A 37 2.08 10.75 7.59
C ALA A 37 2.48 11.24 6.18
N HIS A 38 1.55 11.25 5.22
CA HIS A 38 1.79 11.62 3.82
C HIS A 38 1.43 13.07 3.50
N PHE A 39 0.80 13.78 4.44
CA PHE A 39 0.56 15.22 4.33
C PHE A 39 1.69 15.94 5.05
N VAL A 40 2.47 16.71 4.29
CA VAL A 40 3.57 17.51 4.80
C VAL A 40 3.51 18.91 4.18
N PRO A 41 3.82 19.96 4.95
CA PRO A 41 4.01 21.30 4.41
C PRO A 41 5.12 21.32 3.35
N PHE A 42 4.95 22.18 2.35
CA PHE A 42 5.88 22.30 1.23
C PHE A 42 7.26 22.84 1.64
N ASP A 43 7.31 23.64 2.70
CA ASP A 43 8.50 24.34 3.18
C ASP A 43 9.36 23.52 4.17
N TRP A 44 8.94 22.29 4.48
CA TRP A 44 9.72 21.40 5.34
C TRP A 44 10.94 20.83 4.62
N ASP A 45 12.04 20.72 5.36
CA ASP A 45 13.22 19.98 4.90
C ASP A 45 12.99 18.46 4.96
N GLU A 46 13.90 17.73 4.30
CA GLU A 46 13.82 16.27 4.19
C GLU A 46 13.83 15.58 5.57
N SER A 47 14.56 16.14 6.55
CA SER A 47 14.64 15.58 7.90
C SER A 47 13.31 15.73 8.65
N ALA A 48 12.66 16.89 8.55
CA ALA A 48 11.36 17.15 9.15
C ALA A 48 10.27 16.27 8.51
N VAL A 49 10.30 16.12 7.18
CA VAL A 49 9.41 15.20 6.45
C VAL A 49 9.60 13.76 6.92
N ALA A 50 10.86 13.31 7.03
CA ALA A 50 11.19 11.97 7.49
C ALA A 50 10.73 11.71 8.94
N GLU A 51 10.98 12.67 9.84
CA GLU A 51 10.57 12.54 11.25
C GLU A 51 9.05 12.44 11.37
N HIS A 52 8.31 13.30 10.67
CA HIS A 52 6.85 13.30 10.67
C HIS A 52 6.28 12.00 10.10
N TYR A 53 6.79 11.58 8.95
CA TYR A 53 6.39 10.33 8.31
C TYR A 53 6.58 9.15 9.27
N LEU A 54 7.78 8.98 9.82
CA LEU A 54 8.09 7.87 10.71
C LEU A 54 7.28 7.93 12.00
N ARG A 55 7.12 9.11 12.61
CA ARG A 55 6.31 9.30 13.82
C ARG A 55 4.89 8.76 13.63
N HIS A 56 4.25 9.13 12.53
CA HIS A 56 2.86 8.80 12.29
C HIS A 56 2.67 7.36 11.78
N VAL A 57 3.51 6.89 10.85
CA VAL A 57 3.50 5.49 10.41
C VAL A 57 3.78 4.55 11.59
N CYS A 58 4.74 4.87 12.47
CA CYS A 58 5.02 4.04 13.64
C CYS A 58 3.85 4.01 14.63
N ARG A 59 3.17 5.14 14.87
CA ARG A 59 1.94 5.16 15.70
C ARG A 59 0.83 4.28 15.12
N ALA A 60 0.60 4.36 13.81
CA ALA A 60 -0.37 3.52 13.12
C ALA A 60 0.01 2.03 13.19
N ALA A 61 1.28 1.71 12.93
CA ALA A 61 1.81 0.35 12.94
C ALA A 61 1.77 -0.29 14.34
N ARG A 62 2.11 0.46 15.40
CA ARG A 62 2.01 -0.01 16.80
C ARG A 62 0.58 -0.36 17.20
N SER A 63 -0.40 0.33 16.62
CA SER A 63 -1.82 0.02 16.78
C SER A 63 -2.31 -1.15 15.90
N GLY A 64 -1.40 -1.79 15.16
CA GLY A 64 -1.69 -2.95 14.32
C GLY A 64 -2.29 -2.62 12.94
N TYR A 65 -2.23 -1.36 12.50
CA TYR A 65 -2.72 -0.94 11.19
C TYR A 65 -1.85 -1.54 10.06
N VAL A 66 -2.47 -2.38 9.23
CA VAL A 66 -1.72 -3.25 8.33
C VAL A 66 -1.01 -2.50 7.20
N HIS A 67 -1.57 -1.40 6.70
CA HIS A 67 -0.91 -0.59 5.67
C HIS A 67 0.35 0.08 6.22
N ALA A 68 0.34 0.55 7.46
CA ALA A 68 1.51 1.11 8.11
C ALA A 68 2.61 0.04 8.34
N LEU A 69 2.23 -1.16 8.77
CA LEU A 69 3.17 -2.28 8.89
C LEU A 69 3.79 -2.66 7.54
N TYR A 70 3.00 -2.62 6.47
CA TYR A 70 3.46 -2.90 5.12
C TYR A 70 4.44 -1.81 4.65
N GLN A 71 4.17 -0.54 4.89
CA GLN A 71 5.12 0.53 4.55
C GLN A 71 6.42 0.44 5.34
N LEU A 72 6.36 0.21 6.65
CA LEU A 72 7.59 0.02 7.45
C LEU A 72 8.43 -1.16 6.97
N SER A 73 7.81 -2.19 6.40
CA SER A 73 8.58 -3.29 5.83
C SER A 73 9.52 -2.83 4.70
N PHE A 74 9.12 -1.83 3.89
CA PHE A 74 10.00 -1.26 2.88
C PHE A 74 11.02 -0.29 3.47
N VAL A 75 10.61 0.53 4.45
CA VAL A 75 11.55 1.42 5.15
C VAL A 75 12.74 0.62 5.70
N PHE A 76 12.50 -0.52 6.35
CA PHE A 76 13.57 -1.38 6.85
C PHE A 76 14.25 -2.20 5.74
N GLU A 77 13.59 -2.49 4.62
CA GLU A 77 14.24 -3.20 3.50
C GLU A 77 15.25 -2.32 2.76
N TYR A 78 14.95 -1.03 2.60
CA TYR A 78 15.77 -0.11 1.81
C TYR A 78 16.62 0.85 2.65
N GLY A 79 16.25 1.08 3.91
CA GLY A 79 16.92 2.03 4.79
C GLY A 79 16.51 3.49 4.52
N ASP A 80 15.22 3.71 4.23
CA ASP A 80 14.69 5.04 3.91
C ASP A 80 14.48 5.90 5.17
N TYR A 81 14.30 7.22 5.00
CA TYR A 81 13.99 8.18 6.07
C TYR A 81 15.02 8.20 7.22
N GLY A 82 16.29 7.92 6.91
CA GLY A 82 17.38 7.88 7.90
C GLY A 82 17.37 6.63 8.79
N VAL A 83 16.55 5.62 8.47
CA VAL A 83 16.50 4.36 9.21
C VAL A 83 17.53 3.38 8.66
N ALA A 84 18.25 2.68 9.52
CA ALA A 84 19.18 1.63 9.08
C ALA A 84 18.41 0.44 8.48
N LYS A 85 18.94 -0.13 7.38
CA LYS A 85 18.40 -1.34 6.75
C LYS A 85 18.41 -2.51 7.75
N ASP A 86 17.25 -3.16 7.88
CA ASP A 86 17.05 -4.42 8.61
C ASP A 86 16.13 -5.35 7.81
N ALA A 87 16.74 -6.16 6.96
CA ALA A 87 16.01 -7.12 6.12
C ALA A 87 15.28 -8.21 6.94
N ALA A 88 15.76 -8.53 8.15
CA ALA A 88 15.10 -9.54 8.98
C ALA A 88 13.80 -8.99 9.55
N LEU A 89 13.82 -7.75 10.05
CA LEU A 89 12.62 -7.05 10.50
C LEU A 89 11.65 -6.79 9.34
N ALA A 90 12.14 -6.36 8.18
CA ALA A 90 11.34 -6.17 6.98
C ALA A 90 10.56 -7.46 6.60
N ARG A 91 11.25 -8.61 6.53
CA ARG A 91 10.61 -9.90 6.27
C ARG A 91 9.59 -10.28 7.33
N ARG A 92 9.89 -10.03 8.61
CA ARG A 92 8.96 -10.31 9.71
C ARG A 92 7.69 -9.47 9.59
N LEU A 93 7.81 -8.17 9.30
CA LEU A 93 6.69 -7.26 9.09
C LEU A 93 5.85 -7.68 7.87
N MET A 94 6.49 -8.03 6.76
CA MET A 94 5.81 -8.55 5.57
C MET A 94 5.00 -9.82 5.88
N GLY A 95 5.57 -10.75 6.66
CA GLY A 95 4.87 -11.96 7.11
C GLY A 95 3.66 -11.66 8.00
N ILE A 96 3.75 -10.66 8.89
CA ILE A 96 2.61 -10.18 9.68
C ILE A 96 1.51 -9.62 8.75
N CYS A 97 1.90 -8.82 7.76
CA CYS A 97 0.96 -8.24 6.79
C CYS A 97 0.23 -9.32 5.98
N ALA A 98 0.95 -10.36 5.54
CA ALA A 98 0.36 -11.49 4.82
C ALA A 98 -0.65 -12.25 5.70
N ARG A 99 -0.32 -12.52 6.98
CA ARG A 99 -1.26 -13.14 7.94
C ARG A 99 -2.49 -12.27 8.19
N LYS A 100 -2.31 -10.94 8.27
CA LYS A 100 -3.38 -9.93 8.34
C LYS A 100 -4.10 -9.71 7.00
N GLN A 101 -3.82 -10.54 6.00
CA GLN A 101 -4.50 -10.56 4.71
C GLN A 101 -4.27 -9.30 3.84
N HIS A 102 -3.15 -8.59 4.01
CA HIS A 102 -2.79 -7.47 3.14
C HIS A 102 -2.52 -7.96 1.70
N PRO A 103 -3.18 -7.40 0.68
CA PRO A 103 -3.18 -7.98 -0.68
C PRO A 103 -1.76 -8.10 -1.27
N ASN A 104 -0.96 -7.04 -1.19
CA ASN A 104 0.39 -7.03 -1.75
C ASN A 104 1.36 -7.88 -0.93
N ALA A 105 1.11 -8.06 0.37
CA ALA A 105 1.95 -8.93 1.20
C ALA A 105 1.68 -10.42 0.91
N ILE A 106 0.42 -10.79 0.64
CA ILE A 106 0.08 -12.13 0.14
C ILE A 106 0.77 -12.38 -1.20
N PHE A 107 0.76 -11.40 -2.11
CA PHE A 107 1.47 -11.53 -3.38
C PHE A 107 2.97 -11.74 -3.18
N HIS A 108 3.60 -10.98 -2.27
CA HIS A 108 5.01 -11.18 -1.91
C HIS A 108 5.26 -12.58 -1.32
N ALA A 109 4.35 -13.08 -0.48
CA ALA A 109 4.45 -14.44 0.07
C ALA A 109 4.40 -15.53 -1.01
N ALA A 110 3.74 -15.29 -2.14
CA ALA A 110 3.73 -16.24 -3.25
C ALA A 110 5.12 -16.53 -3.80
N TRP A 111 6.05 -15.57 -3.76
CA TRP A 111 7.44 -15.79 -4.19
C TRP A 111 8.25 -16.65 -3.22
N GLN A 112 7.76 -16.79 -1.99
CA GLN A 112 8.35 -17.63 -0.94
C GLN A 112 7.68 -19.02 -0.88
N ALA A 113 6.67 -19.28 -1.72
CA ALA A 113 5.97 -20.56 -1.74
C ALA A 113 6.89 -21.68 -2.27
N GLN A 114 6.82 -22.84 -1.61
CA GLN A 114 7.66 -24.01 -1.89
C GLN A 114 7.32 -24.67 -3.22
N ASP A 115 6.04 -24.64 -3.61
CA ASP A 115 5.56 -25.26 -4.83
C ASP A 115 4.72 -24.29 -5.69
N GLU A 116 4.55 -24.67 -6.95
CA GLU A 116 3.82 -23.88 -7.94
C GLU A 116 2.32 -23.77 -7.63
N ALA A 117 1.73 -24.81 -7.03
CA ALA A 117 0.31 -24.82 -6.72
C ALA A 117 -0.04 -23.80 -5.63
N GLU A 118 0.74 -23.75 -4.55
CA GLU A 118 0.58 -22.77 -3.48
C GLU A 118 0.94 -21.36 -3.96
N ARG A 119 2.00 -21.20 -4.77
CA ARG A 119 2.33 -19.92 -5.42
C ARG A 119 1.13 -19.39 -6.22
N ARG A 120 0.57 -20.22 -7.08
CA ARG A 120 -0.59 -19.88 -7.91
C ARG A 120 -1.80 -19.55 -7.06
N ARG A 121 -2.06 -20.32 -5.99
CA ARG A 121 -3.14 -20.06 -5.05
C ARG A 121 -2.98 -18.69 -4.38
N LEU A 122 -1.77 -18.36 -3.90
CA LEU A 122 -1.49 -17.08 -3.24
C LEU A 122 -1.61 -15.90 -4.21
N ILE A 123 -1.16 -16.03 -5.46
CA ILE A 123 -1.33 -15.01 -6.50
C ILE A 123 -2.81 -14.74 -6.78
N LEU A 124 -3.61 -15.80 -6.96
CA LEU A 124 -5.05 -15.67 -7.18
C LEU A 124 -5.76 -15.09 -5.94
N LEU A 125 -5.33 -15.47 -4.73
CA LEU A 125 -5.83 -14.91 -3.48
C LEU A 125 -5.53 -13.41 -3.37
N ALA A 126 -4.32 -12.98 -3.69
CA ALA A 126 -3.92 -11.58 -3.70
C ALA A 126 -4.74 -10.78 -4.72
N ALA A 127 -4.94 -11.32 -5.93
CA ALA A 127 -5.78 -10.71 -6.95
C ALA A 127 -7.26 -10.61 -6.52
N ARG A 128 -7.81 -11.64 -5.86
CA ARG A 128 -9.16 -11.59 -5.27
C ARG A 128 -9.30 -10.49 -4.23
N LYS A 129 -8.21 -10.18 -3.53
CA LYS A 129 -8.12 -9.07 -2.56
C LYS A 129 -7.66 -7.74 -3.18
N ARG A 130 -7.68 -7.63 -4.51
CA ARG A 130 -7.37 -6.40 -5.25
C ARG A 130 -5.91 -5.94 -5.14
N SER A 131 -4.97 -6.88 -4.99
CA SER A 131 -3.55 -6.55 -5.16
C SER A 131 -3.28 -6.12 -6.60
N GLN A 132 -2.84 -4.87 -6.76
CA GLN A 132 -2.43 -4.33 -8.06
C GLN A 132 -1.28 -5.14 -8.66
N ALA A 133 -0.29 -5.51 -7.85
CA ALA A 133 0.84 -6.33 -8.28
C ALA A 133 0.38 -7.70 -8.80
N ALA A 134 -0.56 -8.35 -8.12
CA ALA A 134 -1.13 -9.62 -8.57
C ALA A 134 -1.90 -9.47 -9.89
N TYR A 135 -2.65 -8.38 -10.07
CA TYR A 135 -3.33 -8.10 -11.33
C TYR A 135 -2.35 -7.90 -12.49
N LEU A 136 -1.31 -7.07 -12.32
CA LEU A 136 -0.30 -6.87 -13.35
C LEU A 136 0.41 -8.19 -13.71
N TYR A 137 0.73 -8.99 -12.70
CA TYR A 137 1.36 -10.29 -12.90
C TYR A 137 0.45 -11.26 -13.67
N LEU A 138 -0.82 -11.41 -13.27
CA LEU A 138 -1.78 -12.27 -13.97
C LEU A 138 -2.06 -11.78 -15.40
N ALA A 139 -2.04 -10.47 -15.62
CA ALA A 139 -2.18 -9.90 -16.96
C ALA A 139 -1.04 -10.37 -17.87
N ASP A 140 0.21 -10.31 -17.40
CA ASP A 140 1.36 -10.78 -18.15
C ASP A 140 1.35 -12.30 -18.36
N CYS A 141 0.97 -13.06 -17.32
CA CYS A 141 0.86 -14.52 -17.40
C CYS A 141 -0.16 -14.96 -18.45
N HIS A 142 -1.33 -14.32 -18.51
CA HIS A 142 -2.33 -14.61 -19.54
C HIS A 142 -1.99 -14.01 -20.90
N ALA A 143 -1.17 -12.96 -20.99
CA ALA A 143 -0.70 -12.45 -22.29
C ALA A 143 0.27 -13.44 -22.97
N LYS A 144 1.14 -14.08 -22.18
CA LYS A 144 2.23 -14.94 -22.67
C LYS A 144 1.96 -16.44 -22.53
N GLY A 145 1.03 -16.84 -21.66
CA GLY A 145 0.76 -18.24 -21.35
C GLY A 145 1.87 -18.89 -20.51
N ARG A 146 2.19 -18.32 -19.34
CA ARG A 146 3.28 -18.81 -18.46
C ARG A 146 2.82 -19.03 -17.01
N ASP A 147 3.70 -19.60 -16.19
CA ASP A 147 3.52 -19.79 -14.75
C ASP A 147 2.23 -20.56 -14.40
N GLY A 148 1.92 -21.60 -15.18
CA GLY A 148 0.73 -22.41 -15.02
C GLY A 148 -0.58 -21.75 -15.51
N PHE A 149 -0.51 -20.55 -16.10
CA PHE A 149 -1.65 -19.85 -16.70
C PHE A 149 -1.66 -20.00 -18.21
N ARG A 150 -2.80 -20.39 -18.78
CA ARG A 150 -2.98 -20.45 -20.24
C ARG A 150 -3.04 -19.05 -20.84
N GLN A 151 -2.49 -18.93 -22.04
CA GLN A 151 -2.62 -17.70 -22.82
C GLN A 151 -4.10 -17.38 -23.07
N ASN A 152 -4.52 -16.18 -22.72
CA ASN A 152 -5.88 -15.69 -22.86
C ASN A 152 -5.89 -14.16 -22.91
N ARG A 153 -6.04 -13.60 -24.11
CA ARG A 153 -6.05 -12.15 -24.35
C ARG A 153 -7.16 -11.41 -23.58
N ARG A 154 -8.33 -12.05 -23.38
CA ARG A 154 -9.44 -11.44 -22.63
C ARG A 154 -9.10 -11.33 -21.16
N LEU A 155 -8.55 -12.38 -20.55
CA LEU A 155 -8.10 -12.34 -19.15
C LEU A 155 -6.92 -11.40 -18.95
N ALA A 156 -5.98 -11.35 -19.88
CA ALA A 156 -4.87 -10.40 -19.84
C ALA A 156 -5.37 -8.95 -19.79
N THR A 157 -6.31 -8.61 -20.68
CA THR A 157 -6.95 -7.28 -20.71
C THR A 157 -7.76 -7.00 -19.46
N PHE A 158 -8.52 -7.98 -18.96
CA PHE A 158 -9.31 -7.85 -17.74
C PHE A 158 -8.44 -7.49 -16.54
N TYR A 159 -7.36 -8.25 -16.30
CA TYR A 159 -6.48 -8.00 -15.17
C TYR A 159 -5.70 -6.70 -15.33
N LYS A 160 -5.25 -6.36 -16.54
CA LYS A 160 -4.62 -5.06 -16.80
C LYS A 160 -5.57 -3.90 -16.46
N LYS A 161 -6.84 -3.97 -16.85
CA LYS A 161 -7.84 -2.94 -16.49
C LYS A 161 -8.05 -2.85 -14.98
N ARG A 162 -8.17 -4.00 -14.30
CA ARG A 162 -8.34 -4.05 -12.84
C ARG A 162 -7.17 -3.45 -12.07
N ALA A 163 -5.95 -3.56 -12.59
CA ALA A 163 -4.75 -2.96 -11.98
C ALA A 163 -4.77 -1.42 -11.98
N TRP A 164 -5.52 -0.79 -12.89
CA TRP A 164 -5.57 0.66 -13.07
C TRP A 164 -6.98 1.22 -12.88
N ALA A 165 -7.91 0.42 -12.35
CA ALA A 165 -9.22 0.92 -12.03
C ALA A 165 -9.09 1.79 -10.77
N ASP A 166 -9.25 3.10 -10.93
CA ASP A 166 -9.41 4.02 -9.81
C ASP A 166 -10.55 3.49 -8.96
N GLY A 167 -10.25 3.21 -7.69
CA GLY A 167 -11.14 2.52 -6.77
C GLY A 167 -12.34 3.37 -6.33
N THR A 168 -13.09 3.96 -7.27
CA THR A 168 -14.34 4.67 -6.98
C THR A 168 -15.28 3.73 -6.24
N TRP A 169 -15.39 4.01 -4.94
CA TRP A 169 -16.12 3.25 -3.96
C TRP A 169 -17.61 3.26 -4.31
N THR A 170 -18.12 2.11 -4.71
CA THR A 170 -19.56 1.80 -4.63
C THR A 170 -19.70 0.56 -3.78
N VAL A 171 -19.73 0.77 -2.46
CA VAL A 171 -20.52 0.00 -1.49
C VAL A 171 -20.99 0.97 -0.42
#